data_AF-A0A0B1SFL5-F1
#
_entry.id   AF-A0A0B1SFL5-F1
#
_cell.length_a   1.000
_cell.length_b   1.000
_cell.length_c   1.000
_cell.angle_alpha   90.00
_cell.angle_beta   90.00
_cell.angle_gamma   90.00
#
_symmetry.space_group_name_H-M   'P 1'
#
loop_
_entity.id
_entity.type
_entity.pdbx_description
1 polymer ?
#
loop_
_entity_poly.entity_id
_entity_poly.type
_entity_poly.pdbx_seq_one_letter_code
_entity_poly.pdbx_strand_id
1 'polypeptide(L)'
;MTEVLFLLLLLAVADAGKVLVYSPAISYSHLISNGRVADALVKAGHDVVMLIPEYTKLGDFNGTKLAKVVRMSYISESSIY
;
A
#
# COMPACT_ATOMS: atom_id res chain seq x y z
N MET A 1 -20.45 -26.00 21.85
CA MET A 1 -19.02 -26.08 21.48
C MET A 1 -18.81 -26.22 19.97
N THR A 2 -19.63 -26.99 19.26
CA THR A 2 -19.56 -27.18 17.79
C THR A 2 -19.82 -25.90 16.98
N GLU A 3 -20.79 -25.07 17.38
CA GLU A 3 -21.09 -23.78 16.73
C GLU A 3 -19.87 -22.83 16.71
N VAL A 4 -19.14 -22.76 17.82
CA VAL A 4 -17.94 -21.92 17.96
C VAL A 4 -16.81 -22.44 17.07
N LEU A 5 -16.65 -23.77 17.00
CA LEU A 5 -15.67 -24.41 16.14
C LEU A 5 -15.96 -24.13 14.65
N PHE A 6 -17.24 -24.18 14.26
CA PHE A 6 -17.66 -23.87 12.90
C PHE A 6 -17.38 -22.41 12.52
N LEU A 7 -17.64 -21.47 13.44
CA LEU A 7 -17.35 -20.05 13.23
C LEU A 7 -15.85 -19.77 13.08
N LEU A 8 -15.01 -20.43 13.89
CA LEU A 8 -13.55 -20.36 13.78
C LEU A 8 -13.04 -20.93 12.44
N LEU A 9 -13.65 -22.02 11.96
CA LEU A 9 -13.32 -22.58 10.65
C LEU A 9 -13.64 -21.61 9.52
N LEU A 10 -14.80 -20.94 9.55
CA LEU A 10 -15.17 -19.92 8.56
C LEU A 10 -14.18 -18.75 8.52
N LEU A 11 -13.74 -18.29 9.69
CA LEU A 11 -12.72 -17.23 9.81
C LEU A 11 -11.35 -17.67 9.30
N ALA A 12 -11.01 -18.95 9.39
CA ALA A 12 -9.74 -19.49 8.88
C ALA A 12 -9.68 -19.55 7.34
N VAL A 13 -10.82 -19.55 6.65
CA VAL A 13 -10.88 -19.49 5.18
C VAL A 13 -11.04 -18.06 4.66
N ALA A 14 -11.18 -17.07 5.54
CA ALA A 14 -11.28 -15.67 5.15
C ALA A 14 -9.92 -15.19 4.62
N ASP A 15 -9.83 -14.96 3.30
CA ASP A 15 -8.64 -14.45 2.64
C ASP A 15 -8.51 -12.93 2.84
N ALA A 16 -7.31 -12.50 3.17
CA ALA A 16 -6.96 -11.10 3.22
C ALA A 16 -6.85 -10.53 1.80
N GLY A 17 -7.80 -9.66 1.42
CA GLY A 17 -7.80 -9.05 0.10
C GLY A 17 -6.47 -8.35 -0.24
N LYS A 18 -5.99 -8.53 -1.47
CA LYS A 18 -4.79 -7.88 -2.00
C LYS A 18 -5.09 -6.45 -2.43
N VAL A 19 -4.38 -5.47 -1.88
CA VAL A 19 -4.62 -4.05 -2.14
C VAL A 19 -3.38 -3.38 -2.75
N LEU A 20 -3.57 -2.70 -3.87
CA LEU A 20 -2.57 -1.84 -4.49
C LEU A 20 -2.87 -0.37 -4.17
N VAL A 21 -2.05 0.27 -3.36
CA VAL A 21 -2.14 1.71 -3.06
C VAL A 21 -1.29 2.49 -4.06
N TYR A 22 -1.94 3.22 -4.95
CA TYR A 22 -1.28 4.13 -5.88
C TYR A 22 -0.90 5.45 -5.17
N SER A 23 0.39 5.77 -5.11
CA SER A 23 0.87 6.96 -4.41
C SER A 23 2.00 7.65 -5.19
N PRO A 24 1.66 8.51 -6.17
CA PRO A 24 2.65 9.23 -6.94
C PRO A 24 3.47 10.16 -6.03
N ALA A 25 4.78 10.15 -6.20
CA ALA A 25 5.74 10.98 -5.47
C ALA A 25 5.70 12.44 -5.97
N ILE A 26 4.57 13.10 -5.77
CA ILE A 26 4.34 14.51 -6.12
C ILE A 26 4.84 15.41 -4.99
N SER A 27 4.55 15.05 -3.73
CA SER A 27 5.07 15.70 -2.54
C SER A 27 5.19 14.72 -1.35
N TYR A 28 5.95 15.10 -0.32
CA TYR A 28 6.07 14.31 0.91
C TYR A 28 4.71 14.07 1.60
N SER A 29 3.80 15.05 1.58
CA SER A 29 2.49 14.93 2.23
C SER A 29 1.58 13.91 1.55
N HIS A 30 1.62 13.82 0.21
CA HIS A 30 0.89 12.80 -0.54
C HIS A 30 1.37 11.39 -0.18
N LEU A 31 2.70 11.19 -0.08
CA LEU A 31 3.28 9.92 0.34
C LEU A 31 2.93 9.57 1.78
N ILE A 32 2.94 10.54 2.71
CA ILE A 32 2.53 10.34 4.12
C ILE A 32 1.05 9.93 4.21
N SER A 33 0.16 10.66 3.52
CA SER A 33 -1.28 10.40 3.57
C SER A 33 -1.60 8.98 3.09
N ASN A 34 -1.11 8.63 1.90
CA ASN A 34 -1.36 7.31 1.32
C ASN A 34 -0.62 6.20 2.06
N GLY A 35 0.57 6.49 2.60
CA GLY A 35 1.32 5.55 3.41
C GLY A 35 0.63 5.22 4.73
N ARG A 36 -0.05 6.18 5.36
CA ARG A 36 -0.90 5.93 6.54
C ARG A 36 -2.10 5.03 6.22
N VAL A 37 -2.72 5.23 5.05
CA VAL A 37 -3.81 4.35 4.57
C VAL A 37 -3.28 2.94 4.32
N ALA A 38 -2.13 2.82 3.66
CA ALA A 38 -1.48 1.53 3.40
C ALA A 38 -1.16 0.80 4.71
N ASP A 39 -0.57 1.48 5.70
CA ASP A 39 -0.26 0.90 7.01
C ASP A 39 -1.53 0.47 7.77
N ALA A 40 -2.62 1.22 7.66
CA ALA A 40 -3.89 0.85 8.28
C ALA A 40 -4.47 -0.43 7.67
N LEU A 41 -4.38 -0.58 6.35
CA LEU A 41 -4.83 -1.78 5.65
C LEU A 41 -3.98 -3.01 5.99
N VAL A 42 -2.65 -2.87 6.11
CA VAL A 42 -1.78 -3.95 6.58
C VAL A 42 -2.17 -4.37 8.00
N LYS A 43 -2.43 -3.42 8.90
CA LYS A 43 -2.88 -3.71 10.27
C LYS A 43 -4.24 -4.41 10.32
N ALA A 44 -5.11 -4.17 9.34
CA ALA A 44 -6.37 -4.87 9.19
C ALA A 44 -6.22 -6.29 8.62
N GLY A 45 -5.00 -6.70 8.25
CA GLY A 45 -4.67 -8.04 7.78
C GLY A 45 -4.49 -8.15 6.26
N HIS A 46 -4.66 -7.08 5.49
CA HIS A 46 -4.54 -7.10 4.03
C HIS A 46 -3.08 -7.27 3.55
N ASP A 47 -2.89 -7.93 2.41
CA ASP A 47 -1.63 -7.89 1.65
C ASP A 47 -1.59 -6.60 0.82
N VAL A 48 -0.77 -5.64 1.26
CA VAL A 48 -0.76 -4.29 0.69
C VAL A 48 0.57 -4.00 0.01
N VAL A 49 0.47 -3.57 -1.25
CA VAL A 49 1.58 -3.00 -2.01
C VAL A 49 1.33 -1.51 -2.24
N MET A 50 2.27 -0.67 -1.86
CA MET A 50 2.29 0.75 -2.21
C MET A 50 3.16 0.96 -3.44
N LEU A 51 2.52 1.32 -4.56
CA LEU A 51 3.20 1.69 -5.80
C LEU A 51 3.49 3.18 -5.79
N ILE A 52 4.77 3.54 -5.91
CA ILE A 52 5.25 4.93 -5.91
C ILE A 52 5.86 5.27 -7.28
N PRO A 53 5.05 5.86 -8.18
CA PRO A 53 5.53 6.54 -9.37
C PRO A 53 6.37 7.77 -9.03
N GLU A 54 7.61 7.84 -9.51
CA GLU A 54 8.52 8.97 -9.23
C GLU A 54 8.43 10.08 -10.29
N TYR A 55 7.51 11.03 -10.08
CA TYR A 55 7.39 12.25 -10.91
C TYR A 55 8.35 13.35 -10.46
N THR A 56 8.57 13.48 -9.15
CA THR A 56 9.48 14.46 -8.55
C THR A 56 10.57 13.73 -7.76
N LYS A 57 11.79 14.28 -7.73
CA LYS A 57 12.88 13.77 -6.88
C LYS A 57 12.63 14.07 -5.40
N LEU A 58 11.83 13.23 -4.73
CA LEU A 58 11.57 13.29 -3.28
C LEU A 58 12.51 12.37 -2.46
N GLY A 59 13.45 11.70 -3.12
CA GLY A 59 14.35 10.72 -2.52
C GLY A 59 13.63 9.44 -2.08
N ASP A 60 14.24 8.72 -1.15
CA ASP A 60 13.83 7.37 -0.73
C ASP A 60 12.68 7.35 0.29
N PHE A 61 12.04 8.50 0.53
CA PHE A 61 10.94 8.61 1.49
C PHE A 61 9.67 7.92 0.98
N ASN A 62 9.21 6.86 1.66
CA ASN A 62 8.06 6.05 1.22
C ASN A 62 6.71 6.46 1.83
N GLY A 63 6.70 7.12 2.99
CA GLY A 63 5.47 7.48 3.72
C GLY A 63 4.75 6.33 4.45
N THR A 64 5.03 5.07 4.10
CA THR A 64 4.54 3.84 4.77
C THR A 64 5.64 3.18 5.61
N LYS A 65 5.25 2.48 6.68
CA LYS A 65 6.15 1.67 7.52
C LYS A 65 5.92 0.16 7.39
N LEU A 66 4.74 -0.26 6.97
CA LEU A 66 4.29 -1.66 7.01
C LEU A 66 4.02 -2.24 5.62
N ALA A 67 3.55 -1.44 4.66
CA ALA A 67 3.22 -1.94 3.34
C ALA A 67 4.49 -2.23 2.51
N LYS A 68 4.40 -3.22 1.62
CA LYS A 68 5.46 -3.49 0.64
C LYS A 68 5.53 -2.33 -0.34
N VAL A 69 6.72 -1.79 -0.57
CA VAL A 69 6.90 -0.65 -1.48
C VAL A 69 7.46 -1.11 -2.81
N VAL A 70 6.85 -0.64 -3.90
CA VAL A 70 7.38 -0.75 -5.26
C VAL A 70 7.55 0.65 -5.82
N ARG A 71 8.78 1.05 -6.12
CA ARG A 71 9.07 2.34 -6.76
C ARG A 71 9.24 2.16 -8.25
N MET A 72 8.68 3.09 -9.01
CA MET A 72 8.84 3.16 -10.45
C MET A 72 9.58 4.47 -10.77
N SER A 73 10.89 4.35 -10.97
CA SER A 73 11.76 5.44 -11.40
C SER A 73 11.67 5.65 -12.92
N TYR A 74 12.19 6.78 -13.41
CA TYR A 74 12.22 7.14 -14.84
C TYR A 74 10.84 7.32 -15.49
N ILE A 75 9.84 7.71 -14.69
CA ILE A 75 8.61 8.28 -15.22
C ILE A 75 8.93 9.73 -15.55
N SER A 76 9.75 9.92 -16.59
CA SER A 76 9.95 11.23 -17.18
C SER A 76 8.57 11.80 -17.49
N GLU A 77 8.32 13.07 -17.17
CA GLU A 77 7.49 13.87 -18.05
C GLU A 77 8.06 13.64 -19.44
N SER A 78 7.36 12.87 -20.26
CA SER A 78 7.69 12.71 -21.67
C SER A 78 7.87 14.12 -22.20
N SER A 79 9.09 14.56 -22.52
CA SER A 79 9.39 15.45 -23.64
C SER A 79 8.25 16.36 -24.09
N ILE A 80 7.66 17.16 -23.18
CA ILE A 80 6.71 18.20 -23.57
C ILE A 80 7.50 19.49 -23.45
N TYR A 81 8.06 19.84 -24.62
CA TYR A 81 8.91 20.99 -24.98
C TYR A 81 10.41 20.84 -24.73
#